data_AF-A0A382FDZ1-F1
#
_entry.id   AF-A0A382FDZ1-F1
#
_cell.length_a   1.000
_cell.length_b   1.000
_cell.length_c   1.000
_cell.angle_alpha   90.00
_cell.angle_beta   90.00
_cell.angle_gamma   90.00
#
_symmetry.space_group_name_H-M   'P 1'
#
loop_
_entity.id
_entity.type
_entity.pdbx_description
1 polymer ?
#
loop_
_entity_poly.entity_id
_entity_poly.type
_entity_poly.pdbx_seq_one_letter_code
_entity_poly.pdbx_strand_id
1 'polypeptide(L)'
;MTKIEIKKEDFEVFWSMTVRYYELDPQGIVHNANHAAFYDQAGYAYFKHVNYDYTKEMKESNQDFHTVQITIGYYKPLYLDDEIVIGV
;
A
#
# COMPACT_ATOMS: atom_id res chain seq x y z
N MET A 1 10.70 -14.58 -15.38
CA MET A 1 10.18 -13.21 -15.20
C MET A 1 11.36 -12.27 -15.21
N THR A 2 11.35 -11.25 -16.07
CA THR A 2 12.39 -10.22 -16.09
C THR A 2 12.38 -9.50 -14.75
N LYS A 3 13.54 -9.35 -14.11
CA LYS A 3 13.67 -8.62 -12.85
C LYS A 3 13.29 -7.16 -13.12
N ILE A 4 12.16 -6.70 -12.59
CA ILE A 4 11.81 -5.28 -12.61
C ILE A 4 12.74 -4.62 -11.58
N GLU A 5 13.59 -3.71 -12.05
CA GLU A 5 14.44 -2.90 -11.18
C GLU A 5 13.68 -1.63 -10.86
N ILE A 6 13.28 -1.49 -9.59
CA ILE A 6 12.56 -0.35 -9.06
C ILE A 6 13.52 0.43 -8.17
N LYS A 7 13.58 1.74 -8.35
CA LYS A 7 14.40 2.67 -7.55
C LYS A 7 13.51 3.60 -6.74
N LYS A 8 14.09 4.20 -5.70
CA LYS A 8 13.34 5.11 -4.82
C LYS A 8 12.89 6.37 -5.57
N GLU A 9 13.67 6.80 -6.56
CA GLU A 9 13.40 7.98 -7.39
C GLU A 9 12.23 7.76 -8.36
N ASP A 10 11.73 6.53 -8.50
CA ASP A 10 10.56 6.23 -9.34
C ASP A 10 9.22 6.59 -8.66
N PHE A 11 9.25 7.07 -7.41
CA PHE A 11 8.06 7.40 -6.60
C PHE A 11 8.09 8.84 -6.10
N GLU A 12 6.92 9.45 -5.99
CA GLU A 12 6.76 10.85 -5.55
C GLU A 12 6.24 10.93 -4.11
N VAL A 13 5.48 9.92 -3.68
CA VAL A 13 4.82 9.89 -2.37
C VAL A 13 5.33 8.70 -1.57
N PHE A 14 5.55 8.92 -0.27
CA PHE A 14 6.00 7.88 0.65
C PHE A 14 5.08 7.81 1.85
N TRP A 15 4.44 6.66 2.05
CA TRP A 15 3.66 6.36 3.24
C TRP A 15 4.44 5.42 4.16
N SER A 16 4.52 5.77 5.45
CA SER A 16 5.28 5.01 6.45
C SER A 16 4.35 4.32 7.43
N MET A 17 4.70 3.11 7.84
CA MET A 17 4.02 2.39 8.91
C MET A 17 4.98 1.51 9.70
N THR A 18 4.55 1.16 10.91
CA THR A 18 5.15 0.11 11.72
C THR A 18 4.24 -1.10 11.70
N VAL A 19 4.80 -2.28 11.42
CA VAL A 19 4.04 -3.54 11.42
C VAL A 19 3.45 -3.82 12.80
N ARG A 20 2.16 -4.12 12.84
CA ARG A 20 1.38 -4.30 14.08
C ARG A 20 1.08 -5.76 14.35
N TYR A 21 0.94 -6.12 15.62
CA TYR A 21 0.70 -7.49 16.05
C TYR A 21 -0.43 -8.23 15.30
N TYR A 22 -1.56 -7.57 15.04
CA TYR A 22 -2.70 -8.22 14.35
C TYR A 22 -2.46 -8.48 12.86
N GLU A 23 -1.40 -7.92 12.29
CA GLU A 23 -1.07 -8.07 10.87
C GLU A 23 -0.27 -9.34 10.60
N LEU A 24 0.22 -10.01 11.66
CA LEU A 24 0.98 -11.25 11.57
C LEU A 24 0.06 -12.46 11.42
N ASP A 25 0.58 -13.48 10.74
CA ASP A 25 0.00 -14.82 10.71
C ASP A 25 0.68 -15.76 11.73
N PRO A 26 0.22 -17.03 11.88
CA PRO A 26 0.82 -17.98 12.83
C PRO A 26 2.31 -18.30 12.60
N GLN A 27 2.91 -17.91 11.48
CA GLN A 27 4.34 -18.07 11.21
C GLN A 27 5.18 -16.91 11.79
N GLY A 28 4.53 -15.88 12.36
CA GLY A 28 5.21 -14.74 12.96
C GLY A 28 5.70 -13.71 11.95
N ILE A 29 5.15 -13.70 10.74
CA ILE A 29 5.40 -12.71 9.70
C ILE A 29 4.08 -12.07 9.27
N VAL A 30 4.14 -10.91 8.61
CA VAL A 30 2.93 -10.28 8.05
C VAL A 30 2.22 -11.24 7.11
N HIS A 31 0.93 -11.49 7.38
CA HIS A 31 0.07 -12.27 6.50
C HIS A 31 0.08 -11.66 5.10
N ASN A 32 0.32 -12.47 4.08
CA ASN A 32 0.51 -12.00 2.69
C ASN A 32 -0.60 -11.03 2.24
N ALA A 33 -1.86 -11.33 2.50
CA ALA A 33 -3.00 -10.49 2.10
C ALA A 33 -3.00 -9.08 2.70
N ASN A 34 -2.38 -8.86 3.86
CA ASN A 34 -2.35 -7.53 4.50
C ASN A 34 -1.56 -6.51 3.68
N HIS A 35 -0.62 -6.96 2.84
CA HIS A 35 0.14 -6.07 1.97
C HIS A 35 -0.77 -5.28 1.00
N ALA A 36 -1.88 -5.87 0.56
CA ALA A 36 -2.84 -5.16 -0.30
C ALA A 36 -3.44 -3.93 0.41
N ALA A 37 -3.76 -4.05 1.71
CA ALA A 37 -4.24 -2.93 2.50
C ALA A 37 -3.17 -1.86 2.72
N PHE A 38 -1.90 -2.26 2.85
CA PHE A 38 -0.79 -1.32 2.99
C PHE A 38 -0.59 -0.49 1.70
N TYR A 39 -0.66 -1.14 0.54
CA TYR A 39 -0.60 -0.43 -0.76
C TYR A 39 -1.81 0.48 -0.96
N ASP A 40 -3.00 0.07 -0.53
CA ASP A 40 -4.21 0.90 -0.60
C ASP A 40 -4.07 2.17 0.27
N GLN A 41 -3.54 2.05 1.50
CA GLN A 41 -3.25 3.20 2.35
C GLN A 41 -2.21 4.15 1.74
N ALA A 42 -1.18 3.61 1.09
CA ALA A 42 -0.21 4.42 0.38
C ALA A 42 -0.85 5.15 -0.83
N GLY A 43 -1.73 4.48 -1.58
CA GLY A 43 -2.49 5.09 -2.67
C GLY A 43 -3.41 6.23 -2.18
N TYR A 44 -4.04 6.06 -1.02
CA TYR A 44 -4.82 7.12 -0.39
C TYR A 44 -3.94 8.32 0.03
N ALA A 45 -2.69 8.08 0.46
CA ALA A 45 -1.73 9.15 0.72
C ALA A 45 -1.39 9.93 -0.57
N TYR A 46 -1.31 9.26 -1.72
CA TYR A 46 -1.13 9.91 -3.02
C TYR A 46 -2.32 10.82 -3.38
N PHE A 47 -3.57 10.39 -3.13
CA PHE A 47 -4.74 11.27 -3.34
C PHE A 47 -4.65 12.57 -2.55
N LYS A 48 -4.20 12.51 -1.29
CA LYS A 48 -3.94 13.71 -0.50
C LYS A 48 -2.84 14.58 -1.09
N HIS A 49 -1.76 13.97 -1.58
CA HIS A 49 -0.65 14.68 -2.21
C HIS A 49 -1.10 15.51 -3.42
N VAL A 50 -1.93 14.94 -4.29
CA VAL A 50 -2.48 15.64 -5.47
C VAL A 50 -3.72 16.50 -5.16
N ASN A 51 -4.03 16.71 -3.88
CA ASN A 51 -5.19 17.47 -3.40
C ASN A 51 -6.53 16.96 -3.98
N TYR A 52 -6.66 15.65 -4.14
CA TYR A 52 -7.87 14.99 -4.60
C TYR A 52 -8.70 14.52 -3.40
N ASP A 53 -9.87 15.17 -3.22
CA ASP A 53 -10.83 14.78 -2.20
C ASP A 53 -11.74 13.65 -2.71
N TYR A 54 -11.25 12.42 -2.57
CA TYR A 54 -11.98 11.21 -2.96
C TYR A 54 -13.37 11.12 -2.31
N THR A 55 -13.53 11.52 -1.04
CA THR A 55 -14.82 11.43 -0.35
C THR A 55 -15.83 12.44 -0.90
N LYS A 56 -15.37 13.63 -1.28
CA LYS A 56 -16.20 14.62 -1.97
C LYS A 56 -16.58 14.14 -3.37
N GLU A 57 -15.62 13.68 -4.17
CA GLU A 57 -15.86 13.21 -5.54
C GLU A 57 -16.91 12.09 -5.55
N MET A 58 -16.77 11.11 -4.66
CA MET A 58 -17.70 9.99 -4.57
C MET A 58 -19.13 10.45 -4.27
N LYS A 59 -19.30 11.47 -3.41
CA LYS A 59 -20.62 12.04 -3.09
C LYS A 59 -21.22 12.83 -4.25
N GLU A 60 -20.41 13.59 -4.98
CA GLU A 60 -20.87 14.46 -6.06
C GLU A 60 -21.15 13.71 -7.37
N SER A 61 -20.31 12.73 -7.70
CA SER A 61 -20.42 11.93 -8.92
C SER A 61 -21.31 10.69 -8.76
N ASN A 62 -21.54 10.21 -7.54
CA ASN A 62 -22.12 8.89 -7.26
C ASN A 62 -21.35 7.75 -7.96
N GLN A 63 -20.03 7.93 -8.12
CA GLN A 63 -19.10 6.97 -8.69
C GLN A 63 -17.99 6.66 -7.68
N ASP A 64 -17.46 5.43 -7.74
CA ASP A 64 -16.46 4.96 -6.80
C ASP A 64 -15.39 4.11 -7.51
N PHE A 65 -14.14 4.21 -7.06
CA PHE A 65 -13.04 3.39 -7.55
C PHE A 65 -13.18 1.96 -7.05
N HIS A 66 -13.08 1.01 -7.98
CA HIS A 66 -13.13 -0.41 -7.67
C HIS A 66 -11.87 -1.08 -8.21
N THR A 67 -11.06 -1.63 -7.32
CA THR A 67 -9.85 -2.38 -7.71
C THR A 67 -10.24 -3.68 -8.39
N VAL A 68 -9.92 -3.80 -9.68
CA VAL A 68 -10.25 -4.97 -10.50
C VAL A 68 -9.15 -6.04 -10.48
N GLN A 69 -7.90 -5.66 -10.22
CA GLN A 69 -6.77 -6.57 -10.17
C GLN A 69 -5.65 -5.98 -9.31
N ILE A 70 -4.99 -6.84 -8.54
CA ILE A 70 -3.75 -6.53 -7.80
C ILE A 70 -2.71 -7.59 -8.17
N THR A 71 -1.45 -7.19 -8.36
CA THR A 71 -0.31 -8.11 -8.50
C THR A 71 0.77 -7.72 -7.52
N ILE A 72 1.09 -8.61 -6.59
CA ILE A 72 2.09 -8.37 -5.52
C ILE A 72 3.21 -9.39 -5.64
N GLY A 73 4.45 -8.90 -5.68
CA GLY A 73 5.66 -9.71 -5.57
C GLY A 73 6.21 -9.68 -4.14
N TYR A 74 6.36 -10.85 -3.51
CA TYR A 74 6.91 -10.98 -2.17
C TYR A 74 8.39 -11.39 -2.24
N TYR A 75 9.28 -10.54 -1.74
CA TYR A 75 10.74 -10.76 -1.81
C TYR A 75 11.37 -11.09 -0.46
N LYS A 76 10.84 -10.53 0.63
CA LYS A 76 11.28 -10.75 2.01
C LYS A 76 10.07 -10.67 2.95
N PRO A 77 10.05 -11.46 4.04
CA PRO A 77 9.03 -11.32 5.07
C PRO A 77 9.20 -10.00 5.83
N LEU A 78 8.10 -9.53 6.40
CA LEU A 78 8.07 -8.44 7.38
C LEU A 78 7.70 -9.01 8.75
N TYR A 79 8.30 -8.47 9.80
CA TYR A 79 8.17 -8.90 11.18
C TYR A 79 7.50 -7.83 12.05
N LEU A 80 7.10 -8.22 13.25
CA LEU A 80 6.58 -7.29 14.25
C LEU A 80 7.57 -6.13 14.47
N ASP A 81 7.03 -4.91 14.58
CA ASP A 81 7.76 -3.68 14.81
C ASP A 81 8.71 -3.25 13.67
N ASP A 82 8.71 -3.94 12.52
CA ASP A 82 9.41 -3.44 11.33
C ASP A 82 8.83 -2.08 10.90
N GLU A 83 9.71 -1.10 10.74
CA GLU A 83 9.39 0.18 10.12
C GLU A 83 9.55 0.07 8.60
N ILE A 84 8.45 0.27 7.88
CA ILE A 84 8.42 0.17 6.42
C ILE A 84 7.95 1.48 5.80
N VAL A 85 8.44 1.72 4.58
CA VAL A 85 8.04 2.85 3.75
C VAL A 85 7.59 2.30 2.40
N ILE A 86 6.42 2.73 1.95
CA ILE A 86 5.80 2.34 0.69
C ILE A 86 5.78 3.56 -0.23
N GLY A 87 6.41 3.44 -1.40
CA GLY A 87 6.43 4.45 -2.46
C GLY A 87 5.23 4.31 -3.39
N VAL A 88 4.64 5.44 -3.78
CA VAL A 88 3.58 5.58 -4.79
C VAL A 88 3.95 6.68 -5.77
#